data_AF-A0A820B5B5-F1
#
_entry.id   AF-A0A820B5B5-F1
#
_cell.length_a   1.000
_cell.length_b   1.000
_cell.length_c   1.000
_cell.angle_alpha   90.00
_cell.angle_beta   90.00
_cell.angle_gamma   90.00
#
_symmetry.space_group_name_H-M   'P 1'
#
loop_
_entity.id
_entity.type
_entity.pdbx_description
1 polymer ?
#
loop_
_entity_poly.entity_id
_entity_poly.type
_entity_poly.pdbx_seq_one_letter_code
_entity_poly.pdbx_strand_id
1 'polypeptide(L)'
;MDHLANKAEIESLRPGRVIILPSSFQGSPRAMQQNYQDAMAIVRKYGKSDLFITFTCNPTWREIEEQLFPGQTPSDRPDLITRVFKLKLNELIGDIFKKHILGRTIANVFVIEFQKRGLSHCHMLIILANEDKPKDENHIDHIVCSEIPDHVQFPQLYECVRRHMVHGPCGTLNPHSSCMEDGKCSKEFPKEFPNDTLPNKDEYPRYRRRDNGITMTIG
;
A
#
# COMPACT_ATOMS: atom_id res chain seq x y z
N MET A 1 -7.13 -37.75 -2.70
CA MET A 1 -8.42 -37.63 -1.99
C MET A 1 -8.30 -36.50 -0.99
N ASP A 2 -9.35 -35.69 -0.89
CA ASP A 2 -9.38 -34.43 -0.14
C ASP A 2 -9.25 -34.66 1.38
N HIS A 3 -8.53 -33.80 2.10
CA HIS A 3 -8.28 -33.94 3.55
C HIS A 3 -9.61 -34.03 4.35
N LEU A 4 -10.63 -33.33 3.87
CA LEU A 4 -11.98 -33.33 4.43
C LEU A 4 -12.72 -34.67 4.24
N ALA A 5 -12.45 -35.38 3.14
CA ALA A 5 -13.07 -36.69 2.89
C ALA A 5 -12.50 -37.75 3.84
N ASN A 6 -11.17 -37.75 4.04
CA ASN A 6 -10.52 -38.67 4.98
C ASN A 6 -10.95 -38.41 6.43
N LYS A 7 -11.10 -37.14 6.83
CA LYS A 7 -11.56 -36.80 8.19
C LYS A 7 -13.02 -37.20 8.42
N ALA A 8 -13.89 -36.98 7.45
CA ALA A 8 -15.29 -37.38 7.53
C ALA A 8 -15.46 -38.91 7.63
N GLU A 9 -14.61 -39.68 6.96
CA GLU A 9 -14.59 -41.14 7.02
C GLU A 9 -14.14 -41.65 8.41
N ILE A 10 -13.08 -41.05 8.97
CA ILE A 10 -12.58 -41.37 10.32
C ILE A 10 -13.64 -41.04 11.40
N GLU A 11 -14.35 -39.92 11.26
CA GLU A 11 -15.32 -39.44 12.24
C GLU A 11 -16.76 -39.92 11.98
N SER A 12 -16.97 -40.80 10.97
CA SER A 12 -18.30 -41.27 10.54
C SER A 12 -19.31 -40.15 10.27
N LEU A 13 -18.83 -38.99 9.79
CA LEU A 13 -19.64 -37.84 9.43
C LEU A 13 -20.05 -37.94 7.96
N ARG A 14 -21.27 -37.54 7.62
CA ARG A 14 -21.62 -37.29 6.20
C ARG A 14 -20.93 -36.01 5.75
N PRO A 15 -19.97 -36.06 4.81
CA PRO A 15 -19.40 -34.84 4.27
C PRO A 15 -20.51 -34.05 3.55
N GLY A 16 -20.51 -32.72 3.73
CA GLY A 16 -21.41 -31.84 3.00
C GLY A 16 -21.19 -31.94 1.48
N ARG A 17 -22.13 -31.42 0.69
CA ARG A 17 -21.98 -31.37 -0.77
C ARG A 17 -20.87 -30.38 -1.15
N VAL A 18 -19.86 -30.83 -1.89
CA VAL A 18 -18.88 -29.93 -2.50
C VAL A 18 -19.57 -29.06 -3.54
N ILE A 19 -19.61 -27.75 -3.30
CA ILE A 19 -20.14 -26.76 -4.23
C ILE A 19 -18.94 -25.95 -4.75
N ILE A 20 -18.67 -26.06 -6.05
CA ILE A 20 -17.66 -25.22 -6.70
C ILE A 20 -18.32 -23.90 -7.06
N LEU A 21 -17.94 -22.83 -6.38
CA LEU A 21 -18.46 -21.49 -6.62
C LEU A 21 -18.10 -21.01 -8.04
N PRO A 22 -19.03 -20.37 -8.77
CA PRO A 22 -18.77 -19.80 -10.09
C PRO A 22 -17.88 -18.55 -10.00
N SER A 23 -17.30 -18.10 -11.12
CA SER A 23 -16.48 -16.87 -11.14
C SER A 23 -17.29 -15.59 -10.86
N SER A 24 -18.62 -15.63 -10.96
CA SER A 24 -19.50 -14.54 -10.52
C SER A 24 -19.54 -14.36 -9.00
N PHE A 25 -19.08 -15.36 -8.23
CA PHE A 25 -18.95 -15.23 -6.79
C PHE A 25 -17.61 -14.58 -6.43
N GLN A 26 -17.66 -13.33 -5.97
CA GLN A 26 -16.49 -12.56 -5.55
C GLN A 26 -15.68 -13.28 -4.46
N GLY A 27 -14.36 -13.34 -4.63
CA GLY A 27 -13.45 -14.07 -3.73
C GLY A 27 -13.42 -15.58 -3.89
N SER A 28 -14.21 -16.18 -4.79
CA SER A 28 -14.08 -17.61 -5.12
C SER A 28 -12.76 -17.91 -5.83
N PRO A 29 -12.25 -19.16 -5.79
CA PRO A 29 -11.08 -19.56 -6.56
C PRO A 29 -11.21 -19.25 -8.06
N ARG A 30 -12.40 -19.42 -8.63
CA ARG A 30 -12.66 -19.11 -10.05
C ARG A 30 -12.65 -17.61 -10.32
N ALA A 31 -13.21 -16.79 -9.43
CA ALA A 31 -13.15 -15.34 -9.56
C ALA A 31 -11.71 -14.81 -9.46
N MET A 32 -10.94 -15.31 -8.49
CA MET A 32 -9.52 -14.94 -8.33
C MET A 32 -8.69 -15.36 -9.56
N GLN A 33 -8.91 -16.57 -10.08
CA GLN A 33 -8.24 -17.04 -11.29
C GLN A 33 -8.56 -16.17 -12.51
N GLN A 34 -9.83 -15.78 -12.67
CA GLN A 34 -10.26 -14.90 -13.76
C GLN A 34 -9.62 -13.51 -13.63
N ASN A 35 -9.69 -12.88 -12.45
CA ASN A 35 -9.06 -11.58 -12.19
C ASN A 35 -7.55 -11.60 -12.47
N TYR A 36 -6.87 -12.68 -12.10
CA TYR A 36 -5.45 -12.86 -12.39
C TYR A 36 -5.20 -12.95 -13.91
N GLN A 37 -5.99 -13.74 -14.64
CA GLN A 37 -5.88 -13.86 -16.10
C GLN A 37 -6.13 -12.52 -16.80
N ASP A 38 -7.12 -11.75 -16.35
CA ASP A 38 -7.42 -10.42 -16.88
C ASP A 38 -6.26 -9.44 -16.64
N ALA A 39 -5.69 -9.44 -15.43
CA ALA A 39 -4.50 -8.64 -15.11
C ALA A 39 -3.29 -9.02 -15.98
N MET A 40 -3.05 -10.32 -16.18
CA MET A 40 -1.99 -10.81 -17.05
C MET A 40 -2.23 -10.45 -18.53
N ALA A 41 -3.49 -10.44 -18.99
CA ALA A 41 -3.83 -10.01 -20.34
C ALA A 41 -3.56 -8.51 -20.54
N ILE A 42 -3.87 -7.68 -19.55
CA ILE A 42 -3.53 -6.24 -19.54
C ILE A 42 -2.01 -6.06 -19.62
N VAL A 43 -1.24 -6.74 -18.77
CA VAL A 43 0.23 -6.66 -18.77
C VAL A 43 0.82 -7.15 -20.09
N ARG A 44 0.26 -8.22 -20.68
CA ARG A 44 0.70 -8.72 -21.99
C ARG A 44 0.44 -7.71 -23.11
N LYS A 45 -0.65 -6.95 -23.04
CA LYS A 45 -1.02 -5.97 -24.08
C LYS A 45 -0.29 -4.63 -23.93
N TYR A 46 -0.13 -4.14 -22.70
CA TYR A 46 0.35 -2.78 -22.42
C TYR A 46 1.76 -2.74 -21.80
N GLY A 47 2.32 -3.90 -21.45
CA GLY A 47 3.61 -4.03 -20.76
C GLY A 47 3.47 -4.08 -19.24
N LYS A 48 4.62 -4.19 -18.56
CA LYS A 48 4.69 -4.17 -17.09
C LYS A 48 4.24 -2.81 -16.54
N SER A 49 3.77 -2.79 -15.30
CA SER A 49 3.45 -1.56 -14.57
C SER A 49 4.69 -0.70 -14.37
N ASP A 50 4.49 0.62 -14.44
CA ASP A 50 5.51 1.62 -14.19
C ASP A 50 5.45 2.10 -12.73
N LEU A 51 4.25 2.16 -12.13
CA LEU A 51 4.04 2.54 -10.72
C LEU A 51 3.26 1.46 -9.98
N PHE A 52 3.66 1.22 -8.72
CA PHE A 52 2.90 0.44 -7.75
C PHE A 52 2.53 1.32 -6.56
N ILE A 53 1.23 1.61 -6.41
CA ILE A 53 0.70 2.51 -5.38
C ILE A 53 -0.08 1.70 -4.36
N THR A 54 0.24 1.89 -3.08
CA THR A 54 -0.56 1.37 -1.97
C THR A 54 -1.24 2.53 -1.26
N PHE A 55 -2.56 2.43 -1.11
CA PHE A 55 -3.37 3.37 -0.34
C PHE A 55 -3.97 2.64 0.86
N THR A 56 -3.58 3.06 2.05
CA THR A 56 -3.96 2.42 3.32
C THR A 56 -4.95 3.30 4.07
N CYS A 57 -6.05 2.71 4.54
CA CYS A 57 -6.98 3.41 5.42
C CYS A 57 -6.29 3.77 6.74
N ASN A 58 -6.51 5.01 7.21
CA ASN A 58 -6.09 5.46 8.53
C ASN A 58 -7.34 5.64 9.42
N PRO A 59 -7.45 4.93 10.56
CA PRO A 59 -8.64 5.02 11.41
C PRO A 59 -8.68 6.34 12.19
N THR A 60 -7.56 7.06 12.29
CA THR A 60 -7.44 8.37 12.95
C THR A 60 -7.68 9.53 11.97
N TRP A 61 -8.31 9.28 10.82
CA TRP A 61 -8.76 10.37 9.97
C TRP A 61 -9.84 11.17 10.69
N ARG A 62 -9.74 12.50 10.59
CA ARG A 62 -10.64 13.43 11.26
C ARG A 62 -12.12 13.12 10.97
N GLU A 63 -12.44 12.78 9.73
CA GLU A 63 -13.83 12.43 9.31
C GLU A 63 -14.38 11.17 10.00
N ILE A 64 -13.50 10.29 10.51
CA ILE A 64 -13.87 9.14 11.31
C ILE A 64 -14.03 9.57 12.76
N GLU A 65 -13.00 10.20 13.34
CA GLU A 65 -12.98 10.60 14.76
C GLU A 65 -14.14 11.53 15.14
N GLU A 66 -14.46 12.52 14.30
CA GLU A 66 -15.55 13.47 14.52
C GLU A 66 -16.95 12.82 14.48
N GLN A 67 -17.08 11.60 13.97
CA GLN A 67 -18.35 10.89 13.77
C GLN A 67 -18.51 9.69 14.72
N LEU A 68 -17.56 9.46 15.62
CA LEU A 68 -17.67 8.46 16.68
C LEU A 68 -18.45 9.00 17.88
N PHE A 69 -19.36 8.19 18.42
CA PHE A 69 -20.00 8.52 19.69
C PHE A 69 -19.05 8.31 20.88
N PRO A 70 -19.29 8.95 22.04
CA PRO A 70 -18.50 8.72 23.24
C PRO A 70 -18.39 7.23 23.58
N GLY A 71 -17.16 6.74 23.73
CA GLY A 71 -16.86 5.34 24.02
C GLY A 71 -16.78 4.41 22.80
N GLN A 72 -17.10 4.89 21.59
CA GLN A 72 -16.87 4.12 20.36
C GLN A 72 -15.42 4.20 19.90
N THR A 73 -14.95 3.10 19.34
CA THR A 73 -13.72 3.02 18.58
C THR A 73 -14.03 2.93 17.08
N PRO A 74 -13.07 3.23 16.20
CA PRO A 74 -13.24 3.03 14.76
C PRO A 74 -13.72 1.61 14.42
N SER A 75 -13.22 0.60 15.13
CA SER A 75 -13.60 -0.81 14.93
C SER A 75 -15.10 -1.09 15.16
N ASP A 76 -15.77 -0.26 15.96
CA ASP A 76 -17.21 -0.37 16.22
C ASP A 76 -18.07 0.20 15.07
N ARG A 77 -17.44 0.97 14.15
CA ARG A 77 -18.09 1.64 13.01
C ARG A 77 -17.42 1.30 11.67
N PRO A 78 -17.43 0.01 11.25
CA PRO A 78 -16.83 -0.41 9.99
C PRO A 78 -17.51 0.23 8.76
N ASP A 79 -18.78 0.61 8.87
CA ASP A 79 -19.52 1.37 7.86
C ASP A 79 -18.91 2.75 7.62
N LEU A 80 -18.56 3.46 8.71
CA LEU A 80 -17.94 4.79 8.65
C LEU A 80 -16.54 4.71 8.05
N ILE A 81 -15.72 3.76 8.51
CA ILE A 81 -14.38 3.51 7.98
C ILE A 81 -14.43 3.28 6.47
N THR A 82 -15.29 2.35 6.03
CA THR A 82 -15.37 1.97 4.62
C THR A 82 -15.84 3.13 3.75
N ARG A 83 -16.77 3.95 4.24
CA ARG A 83 -17.25 5.16 3.53
C ARG A 83 -16.14 6.19 3.39
N VAL A 84 -15.45 6.55 4.48
CA VAL A 84 -14.38 7.55 4.44
C VAL A 84 -13.22 7.06 3.56
N PHE A 85 -12.83 5.80 3.68
CA PHE A 85 -11.83 5.18 2.80
C PHE A 85 -12.23 5.29 1.33
N LYS A 86 -13.46 4.93 0.96
CA LYS A 86 -13.92 4.98 -0.43
C LYS A 86 -13.95 6.41 -0.97
N LEU A 87 -14.37 7.39 -0.16
CA LEU A 87 -14.36 8.79 -0.56
C LEU A 87 -12.93 9.28 -0.86
N LYS A 88 -11.98 9.06 0.06
CA LYS A 88 -10.59 9.47 -0.13
C LYS A 88 -9.90 8.72 -1.28
N LEU A 89 -10.18 7.43 -1.44
CA LEU A 89 -9.68 6.65 -2.57
C LEU A 89 -10.22 7.17 -3.91
N ASN A 90 -11.49 7.58 -3.98
CA ASN A 90 -12.05 8.16 -5.20
C ASN A 90 -11.39 9.49 -5.57
N GLU A 91 -11.05 10.33 -4.60
CA GLU A 91 -10.29 11.56 -4.84
C GLU A 91 -8.90 11.24 -5.41
N LEU A 92 -8.17 10.31 -4.79
CA LEU A 92 -6.85 9.87 -5.29
C LEU A 92 -6.93 9.31 -6.72
N ILE A 93 -7.94 8.47 -7.00
CA ILE A 93 -8.22 7.95 -8.35
C ILE A 93 -8.49 9.10 -9.33
N GLY A 94 -9.23 10.13 -8.92
CA GLY A 94 -9.48 11.33 -9.72
C GLY A 94 -8.19 12.08 -10.04
N ASP A 95 -7.33 12.28 -9.05
CA ASP A 95 -6.05 12.95 -9.23
C ASP A 95 -5.15 12.18 -10.22
N ILE A 96 -5.02 10.87 -10.04
CA ILE A 96 -4.15 10.04 -10.87
C ILE A 96 -4.70 9.90 -12.30
N PHE A 97 -5.98 9.52 -12.46
CA PHE A 97 -6.50 9.11 -13.77
C PHE A 97 -7.19 10.23 -14.55
N LYS A 98 -7.66 11.30 -13.89
CA LYS A 98 -8.31 12.43 -14.58
C LYS A 98 -7.41 13.66 -14.65
N LYS A 99 -6.70 13.98 -13.56
CA LYS A 99 -5.79 15.12 -13.52
C LYS A 99 -4.37 14.78 -13.97
N HIS A 100 -4.06 13.48 -14.12
CA HIS A 100 -2.77 12.98 -14.60
C HIS A 100 -1.58 13.47 -13.78
N ILE A 101 -1.75 13.59 -12.45
CA ILE A 101 -0.68 14.13 -11.57
C ILE A 101 0.60 13.28 -11.57
N LEU A 102 0.50 12.01 -11.97
CA LEU A 102 1.64 11.08 -12.11
C LEU A 102 1.91 10.72 -13.58
N GLY A 103 1.38 11.50 -14.52
CA GLY A 103 1.38 11.19 -15.96
C GLY A 103 0.11 10.52 -16.43
N ARG A 104 -0.03 10.38 -17.76
CA ARG A 104 -1.22 9.78 -18.37
C ARG A 104 -1.19 8.26 -18.22
N THR A 105 -2.22 7.73 -17.57
CA THR A 105 -2.44 6.29 -17.44
C THR A 105 -3.08 5.73 -18.71
N ILE A 106 -2.48 4.69 -19.30
CA ILE A 106 -3.03 3.98 -20.47
C ILE A 106 -3.71 2.65 -20.10
N ALA A 107 -3.32 2.07 -18.97
CA ALA A 107 -3.93 0.88 -18.39
C ALA A 107 -3.65 0.83 -16.88
N ASN A 108 -4.54 0.20 -16.12
CA ASN A 108 -4.36 0.00 -14.69
C ASN A 108 -5.05 -1.29 -14.23
N VAL A 109 -4.58 -1.79 -13.09
CA VAL A 109 -5.24 -2.86 -12.33
C VAL A 109 -5.19 -2.43 -10.88
N PHE A 110 -6.31 -2.48 -10.16
CA PHE A 110 -6.28 -2.29 -8.72
C PHE A 110 -7.21 -3.24 -8.00
N VAL A 111 -6.84 -3.56 -6.77
CA VAL A 111 -7.59 -4.44 -5.87
C VAL A 111 -7.74 -3.74 -4.54
N ILE A 112 -8.94 -3.84 -3.96
CA ILE A 112 -9.20 -3.42 -2.59
C ILE A 112 -9.24 -4.68 -1.73
N GLU A 113 -8.35 -4.74 -0.75
CA GLU A 113 -8.22 -5.86 0.17
C GLU A 113 -8.60 -5.45 1.59
N PHE A 114 -9.28 -6.36 2.28
CA PHE A 114 -9.53 -6.29 3.71
C PHE A 114 -8.58 -7.29 4.35
N GLN A 115 -7.47 -6.81 4.88
CA GLN A 115 -6.49 -7.70 5.51
C GLN A 115 -7.12 -8.32 6.77
N LYS A 116 -6.77 -9.57 7.10
CA LYS A 116 -7.35 -10.35 8.22
C LYS A 116 -7.27 -9.69 9.61
N ARG A 117 -6.57 -8.55 9.72
CA ARG A 117 -6.41 -7.74 10.94
C ARG A 117 -6.68 -6.24 10.72
N GLY A 118 -7.05 -5.80 9.51
CA GLY A 118 -6.75 -4.45 9.07
C GLY A 118 -7.84 -3.82 8.21
N LEU A 119 -7.93 -2.51 8.35
CA LEU A 119 -8.74 -1.58 7.59
C LEU A 119 -8.56 -1.79 6.08
N SER A 120 -9.39 -1.17 5.25
CA SER A 120 -9.27 -1.31 3.80
C SER A 120 -7.92 -0.83 3.27
N HIS A 121 -7.33 -1.59 2.35
CA HIS A 121 -6.16 -1.20 1.58
C HIS A 121 -6.47 -1.30 0.09
N CYS A 122 -5.89 -0.43 -0.72
CA CYS A 122 -5.94 -0.52 -2.17
C CYS A 122 -4.52 -0.67 -2.71
N HIS A 123 -4.29 -1.69 -3.53
CA HIS A 123 -3.07 -1.84 -4.32
C HIS A 123 -3.39 -1.51 -5.78
N MET A 124 -2.62 -0.62 -6.39
CA MET A 124 -2.79 -0.19 -7.78
C MET A 124 -1.50 -0.42 -8.57
N LEU A 125 -1.62 -1.09 -9.70
CA LEU A 125 -0.62 -1.18 -10.75
C LEU A 125 -1.02 -0.21 -11.86
N ILE A 126 -0.13 0.73 -12.19
CA ILE A 126 -0.38 1.76 -13.20
C ILE A 126 0.61 1.58 -14.34
N ILE A 127 0.09 1.58 -15.56
CA ILE A 127 0.87 1.59 -16.79
C ILE A 127 0.68 2.96 -17.45
N LEU A 128 1.78 3.70 -17.57
CA LEU A 128 1.81 5.07 -18.08
C LEU A 128 2.00 5.08 -19.60
N ALA A 129 1.58 6.17 -20.24
CA ALA A 129 1.92 6.49 -21.61
C ALA A 129 3.45 6.59 -21.76
N ASN A 130 3.99 6.21 -22.92
CA ASN A 130 5.44 6.06 -23.10
C ASN A 130 6.22 7.36 -22.88
N GLU A 131 5.62 8.49 -23.20
CA GLU A 131 6.13 9.84 -22.96
C GLU A 131 6.22 10.20 -21.47
N ASP A 132 5.33 9.66 -20.64
CA ASP A 132 5.23 9.95 -19.20
C ASP A 132 5.94 8.91 -18.31
N LYS A 133 6.48 7.83 -18.90
CA LYS A 133 7.23 6.81 -18.15
C LYS A 133 8.51 7.40 -17.55
N PRO A 134 8.84 7.09 -16.28
CA PRO A 134 10.12 7.47 -15.70
C PRO A 134 11.27 6.74 -16.42
N LYS A 135 12.13 7.49 -17.10
CA LYS A 135 13.24 6.96 -17.93
C LYS A 135 14.61 7.17 -17.31
N ASP A 136 14.69 8.04 -16.32
CA ASP A 136 15.91 8.50 -15.67
C ASP A 136 15.63 8.88 -14.21
N GLU A 137 16.70 9.15 -13.47
CA GLU A 137 16.69 9.50 -12.06
C GLU A 137 15.92 10.80 -11.80
N ASN A 138 16.03 11.79 -12.71
CA ASN A 138 15.32 13.05 -12.54
C ASN A 138 13.80 12.85 -12.58
N HIS A 139 13.30 12.05 -13.52
CA HIS A 139 11.87 11.71 -13.56
C HIS A 139 11.42 10.96 -12.31
N ILE A 140 12.24 10.03 -11.79
CA ILE A 140 11.94 9.33 -10.54
C ILE A 140 11.85 10.32 -9.38
N ASP A 141 12.79 11.26 -9.28
CA ASP A 141 12.86 12.26 -8.23
C ASP A 141 11.69 13.27 -8.25
N HIS A 142 11.04 13.45 -9.41
CA HIS A 142 9.81 14.26 -9.51
C HIS A 142 8.59 13.52 -8.96
N ILE A 143 8.62 12.18 -8.94
CA ILE A 143 7.52 11.34 -8.47
C ILE A 143 7.73 10.94 -7.00
N VAL A 144 8.98 10.68 -6.60
CA VAL A 144 9.34 10.17 -5.28
C VAL A 144 10.37 11.09 -4.65
N CYS A 145 10.06 11.60 -3.45
CA CYS A 145 10.98 12.40 -2.65
C CYS A 145 11.21 11.72 -1.30
N SER A 146 12.48 11.47 -0.96
CA SER A 146 12.89 10.94 0.35
C SER A 146 13.50 12.01 1.26
N GLU A 147 13.33 13.28 0.92
CA GLU A 147 13.75 14.42 1.74
C GLU A 147 12.62 14.86 2.68
N ILE A 148 13.00 15.37 3.86
CA ILE A 148 12.05 15.93 4.82
C ILE A 148 11.54 17.27 4.25
N PRO A 149 10.21 17.46 4.10
CA PRO A 149 9.65 18.72 3.63
C PRO A 149 10.08 19.90 4.50
N ASP A 150 10.19 21.10 3.92
CA ASP A 150 10.44 22.30 4.71
C ASP A 150 9.21 22.64 5.59
N HIS A 151 9.44 22.76 6.90
CA HIS A 151 8.36 22.98 7.88
C HIS A 151 7.72 24.37 7.81
N VAL A 152 8.40 25.36 7.23
CA VAL A 152 7.89 26.73 7.05
C VAL A 152 7.10 26.83 5.75
N GLN A 153 7.64 26.28 4.65
CA GLN A 153 7.02 26.36 3.33
C GLN A 153 5.85 25.36 3.19
N PHE A 154 5.99 24.15 3.73
CA PHE A 154 5.03 23.06 3.57
C PHE A 154 4.63 22.43 4.92
N PRO A 155 4.10 23.21 5.88
CA PRO A 155 3.83 22.74 7.25
C PRO A 155 2.90 21.52 7.29
N GLN A 156 1.88 21.48 6.43
CA GLN A 156 0.94 20.36 6.37
C GLN A 156 1.61 19.07 5.87
N LEU A 157 2.45 19.18 4.83
CA LEU A 157 3.17 18.03 4.27
C LEU A 157 4.23 17.54 5.25
N TYR A 158 4.95 18.45 5.90
CA TYR A 158 5.90 18.14 6.97
C TYR A 158 5.23 17.32 8.08
N GLU A 159 4.09 17.78 8.61
CA GLU A 159 3.36 17.05 9.65
C GLU A 159 2.86 15.68 9.16
N CYS A 160 2.41 15.58 7.91
CA CYS A 160 2.01 14.31 7.32
C CYS A 160 3.18 13.32 7.25
N VAL A 161 4.35 13.77 6.77
CA VAL A 161 5.57 12.96 6.68
C VAL A 161 6.04 12.57 8.09
N ARG A 162 6.13 13.53 9.01
CA ARG A 162 6.54 13.31 10.40
C ARG A 162 5.72 12.23 11.10
N ARG A 163 4.40 12.28 10.94
CA ARG A 163 3.47 11.39 11.65
C ARG A 163 3.37 10.00 11.03
N HIS A 164 3.49 9.88 9.72
CA HIS A 164 3.11 8.64 9.01
C HIS A 164 4.24 7.98 8.21
N MET A 165 5.29 8.72 7.84
CA MET A 165 6.30 8.28 6.86
C MET A 165 7.70 8.13 7.44
N VAL A 166 7.86 8.29 8.75
CA VAL A 166 9.16 8.20 9.41
C VAL A 166 9.26 6.95 10.26
N HIS A 167 10.38 6.25 10.11
CA HIS A 167 10.67 5.06 10.90
C HIS A 167 10.80 5.44 12.37
N GLY A 168 10.03 4.78 13.24
CA GLY A 168 10.12 4.99 14.68
C GLY A 168 11.48 4.58 15.25
N PRO A 169 11.77 4.95 16.51
CA PRO A 169 12.98 4.49 17.19
C PRO A 169 13.10 2.96 17.15
N CYS A 170 14.28 2.47 16.86
CA CYS A 170 14.62 1.03 16.88
C CYS A 170 16.09 0.86 17.27
N GLY A 171 16.60 -0.36 17.26
CA GLY A 171 17.97 -0.65 17.63
C GLY A 171 18.19 -0.47 19.13
N THR A 172 19.24 0.25 19.49
CA THR A 172 19.55 0.56 20.90
C THR A 172 18.51 1.49 21.55
N LEU A 173 17.86 2.34 20.76
CA LEU A 173 16.84 3.28 21.26
C LEU A 173 15.52 2.59 21.59
N ASN A 174 15.19 1.50 20.89
CA ASN A 174 14.05 0.65 21.22
C ASN A 174 14.28 -0.78 20.72
N PRO A 175 14.86 -1.65 21.56
CA PRO A 175 15.11 -3.06 21.21
C PRO A 175 13.85 -3.89 21.01
N HIS A 176 12.69 -3.40 21.48
CA HIS A 176 11.40 -4.09 21.40
C HIS A 176 10.54 -3.67 20.20
N SER A 177 11.06 -2.79 19.34
CA SER A 177 10.38 -2.42 18.09
C SER A 177 10.13 -3.65 17.22
N SER A 178 8.98 -3.69 16.54
CA SER A 178 8.58 -4.84 15.71
C SER A 178 9.49 -5.13 14.52
N CYS A 179 10.34 -4.16 14.14
CA CYS A 179 11.35 -4.34 13.10
C CYS A 179 12.62 -5.03 13.60
N MET A 180 12.80 -5.22 14.92
CA MET A 180 14.00 -5.82 15.49
C MET A 180 14.00 -7.33 15.35
N GLU A 181 15.05 -7.85 14.70
CA GLU A 181 15.33 -9.28 14.55
C GLU A 181 16.81 -9.51 14.89
N ASP A 182 17.11 -10.46 15.79
CA ASP A 182 18.48 -10.79 16.23
C ASP A 182 19.33 -9.57 16.64
N GLY A 183 18.70 -8.59 17.32
CA GLY A 183 19.37 -7.38 17.79
C GLY A 183 19.68 -6.34 16.72
N LYS A 184 19.21 -6.53 15.48
CA LYS A 184 19.34 -5.57 14.37
C LYS A 184 17.98 -5.20 13.80
N CYS A 185 17.87 -4.02 13.21
CA CYS A 185 16.66 -3.66 12.47
C CYS A 185 16.62 -4.46 11.16
N SER A 186 15.62 -5.32 10.98
CA SER A 186 15.36 -6.09 9.74
C SER A 186 15.12 -5.20 8.51
N LYS A 187 14.88 -3.91 8.72
CA LYS A 187 14.73 -2.89 7.67
C LYS A 187 16.00 -2.05 7.47
N GLU A 188 17.08 -2.37 8.19
CA GLU A 188 18.41 -1.74 8.09
C GLU A 188 18.40 -0.23 8.36
N PHE A 189 17.61 0.23 9.32
CA PHE A 189 17.70 1.62 9.79
C PHE A 189 18.88 1.82 10.77
N PRO A 190 19.54 2.99 10.74
CA PRO A 190 19.31 4.10 9.82
C PRO A 190 19.90 3.84 8.42
N LYS A 191 19.18 4.27 7.38
CA LYS A 191 19.64 4.20 5.98
C LYS A 191 20.65 5.31 5.68
N GLU A 192 21.54 5.04 4.73
CA GLU A 192 22.50 6.00 4.17
C GLU A 192 21.81 7.22 3.53
N PHE A 193 22.59 8.27 3.28
CA PHE A 193 22.18 9.51 2.60
C PHE A 193 22.79 9.59 1.19
N PRO A 194 22.22 8.91 0.18
CA PRO A 194 22.68 9.03 -1.20
C PRO A 194 22.33 10.40 -1.79
N ASN A 195 23.31 11.04 -2.44
CA ASN A 195 23.12 12.35 -3.09
C ASN A 195 22.27 12.29 -4.37
N ASP A 196 22.21 11.13 -5.01
CA ASP A 196 21.50 10.88 -6.27
C ASP A 196 20.67 9.59 -6.15
N THR A 197 19.62 9.47 -6.97
CA THR A 197 18.82 8.23 -7.03
C THR A 197 19.61 7.16 -7.74
N LEU A 198 19.89 6.03 -7.08
CA LEU A 198 20.65 4.93 -7.65
C LEU A 198 19.68 3.83 -8.12
N PRO A 199 19.52 3.61 -9.44
CA PRO A 199 18.73 2.51 -9.95
C PRO A 199 19.45 1.20 -9.64
N ASN A 200 18.89 0.38 -8.75
CA ASN A 200 19.41 -0.95 -8.50
C ASN A 200 18.74 -1.93 -9.47
N LYS A 201 19.52 -2.69 -10.26
CA LYS A 201 18.98 -3.67 -11.22
C LYS A 201 18.41 -4.91 -10.55
N ASP A 202 18.88 -5.24 -9.34
CA ASP A 202 18.55 -6.49 -8.65
C ASP A 202 17.85 -6.27 -7.29
N GLU A 203 17.67 -5.02 -6.85
CA GLU A 203 16.96 -4.66 -5.61
C GLU A 203 16.07 -3.41 -5.79
N TYR A 204 15.45 -2.96 -4.71
CA TYR A 204 14.76 -1.67 -4.69
C TYR A 204 15.72 -0.51 -5.00
N PRO A 205 15.25 0.52 -5.74
CA PRO A 205 16.06 1.71 -6.00
C PRO A 205 16.39 2.42 -4.67
N ARG A 206 17.60 2.96 -4.58
CA ARG A 206 17.96 3.86 -3.48
C ARG A 206 17.64 5.28 -3.92
N TYR A 207 16.54 5.84 -3.43
CA TYR A 207 16.13 7.20 -3.78
C TYR A 207 17.07 8.24 -3.20
N ARG A 208 17.23 9.35 -3.92
CA ARG A 208 17.96 10.52 -3.45
C ARG A 208 17.46 10.96 -2.07
N ARG A 209 18.41 11.11 -1.15
CA ARG A 209 18.19 11.60 0.22
C ARG A 209 19.45 12.33 0.66
N ARG A 210 19.55 13.60 0.30
CA ARG A 210 20.71 14.44 0.64
C ARG A 210 20.72 14.75 2.14
N ASP A 211 21.91 14.77 2.72
CA ASP A 211 22.09 15.29 4.07
C ASP A 211 22.13 16.83 4.01
N ASN A 212 20.96 17.43 4.22
CA ASN A 212 20.76 18.88 4.21
C ASN A 212 20.75 19.48 5.63
N GLY A 213 21.12 18.71 6.65
CA GLY A 213 21.12 19.13 8.05
C GLY A 213 19.72 19.30 8.67
N ILE A 214 18.64 19.05 7.94
CA ILE A 214 17.28 19.10 8.49
C ILE A 214 17.09 17.88 9.40
N THR A 215 16.73 18.16 10.65
CA THR A 215 16.41 17.13 11.64
C THR A 215 14.94 17.22 12.05
N MET A 216 14.40 16.09 12.51
CA MET A 216 13.01 16.00 12.92
C MET A 216 12.94 15.13 14.16
N THR A 217 12.30 15.65 15.22
CA THR A 217 12.09 14.91 16.45
C THR A 217 10.92 13.96 16.27
N ILE A 218 11.15 12.68 16.58
CA ILE A 218 10.15 11.62 16.54
C ILE A 218 9.86 11.26 18.00
N GLY A 219 8.62 11.46 18.44
CA GLY A 219 8.19 11.28 19.84
C GLY A 219 6.78 11.78 20.01
#